data_AF-A0A834HSR7-F1
#
_entry.id   AF-A0A834HSR7-F1
#
_cell.length_a   1.000
_cell.length_b   1.000
_cell.length_c   1.000
_cell.angle_alpha   90.00
_cell.angle_beta   90.00
_cell.angle_gamma   90.00
#
_symmetry.space_group_name_H-M   'P 1'
#
loop_
_entity.id
_entity.type
_entity.pdbx_description
1 polymer ?
#
loop_
_entity_poly.entity_id
_entity_poly.type
_entity_poly.pdbx_seq_one_letter_code
_entity_poly.pdbx_strand_id
1 'polypeptide(L)'
;MDYHLTQALTGHGPFGSYLKKIGKVQTDACWYCRETDTPSYTLFVGREWIRLGDETEGTVGETVTVENAKRLINSDVVAREALFATLKEIMRRK
;
A
#
# COMPACT_ATOMS: atom_id res chain seq x y z
N MET A 1 14.16 5.19 -9.36
CA MET A 1 13.01 5.29 -8.43
C MET A 1 11.77 4.89 -9.22
N ASP A 2 11.05 3.87 -8.79
CA ASP A 2 9.84 3.38 -9.47
C ASP A 2 8.67 4.34 -9.22
N TYR A 3 7.92 4.70 -10.26
CA TYR A 3 6.82 5.65 -10.11
C TYR A 3 5.70 5.11 -9.22
N HIS A 4 5.44 3.79 -9.21
CA HIS A 4 4.43 3.20 -8.32
C HIS A 4 4.81 3.37 -6.85
N LEU A 5 6.09 3.21 -6.54
CA LEU A 5 6.58 3.37 -5.19
C LEU A 5 6.45 4.83 -4.72
N THR A 6 6.82 5.79 -5.56
CA THR A 6 6.61 7.22 -5.25
C THR A 6 5.14 7.51 -5.02
N GLN A 7 4.24 6.97 -5.84
CA GLN A 7 2.80 7.17 -5.71
C GLN A 7 2.26 6.54 -4.41
N ALA A 8 2.66 5.32 -4.06
CA ALA A 8 2.30 4.67 -2.80
C ALA A 8 2.72 5.51 -1.58
N LEU A 9 3.98 5.94 -1.55
CA LEU A 9 4.56 6.67 -0.41
C LEU A 9 3.99 8.08 -0.23
N THR A 10 3.58 8.71 -1.33
CA THR A 10 3.01 10.06 -1.33
C THR A 10 1.48 10.04 -1.30
N GLY A 11 0.86 8.87 -1.29
CA GLY A 11 -0.60 8.70 -1.29
C GLY A 11 -1.27 9.18 -2.57
N HIS A 12 -0.56 9.14 -3.70
CA HIS A 12 -1.11 9.46 -5.03
C HIS A 12 -1.47 8.17 -5.78
N GLY A 13 -2.10 8.30 -6.95
CA GLY A 13 -2.39 7.19 -7.85
C GLY A 13 -3.83 6.69 -7.71
N PRO A 14 -4.08 5.39 -7.52
CA PRO A 14 -5.41 4.81 -7.60
C PRO A 14 -6.22 4.92 -6.31
N PHE A 15 -5.69 5.53 -5.24
CA PHE A 15 -6.40 5.68 -3.98
C PHE A 15 -7.63 6.59 -4.16
N GLY A 16 -8.83 6.08 -3.83
CA GLY A 16 -10.08 6.84 -3.92
C GLY A 16 -10.03 8.18 -3.18
N SER A 17 -9.38 8.24 -2.01
CA SER A 17 -9.15 9.49 -1.27
C SER A 17 -8.39 10.54 -2.10
N TYR A 18 -7.35 10.12 -2.85
CA TYR A 18 -6.61 10.99 -3.74
C TYR A 18 -7.42 11.35 -4.99
N LEU A 19 -8.04 10.37 -5.64
CA LEU A 19 -8.83 10.59 -6.85
C LEU A 19 -10.00 11.55 -6.61
N LYS A 20 -10.66 11.44 -5.45
CA LYS A 20 -11.73 12.36 -5.03
C LYS A 20 -11.19 13.77 -4.79
N LYS A 21 -10.05 13.88 -4.09
CA LYS A 21 -9.37 15.17 -3.85
C LYS A 21 -9.04 15.92 -5.15
N ILE A 22 -8.69 15.22 -6.22
CA ILE A 22 -8.40 15.81 -7.53
C ILE A 22 -9.60 15.83 -8.50
N GLY A 23 -10.80 15.52 -8.02
CA GLY A 23 -12.04 15.59 -8.81
C GLY A 23 -12.20 14.52 -9.90
N LYS A 24 -11.42 13.43 -9.86
CA LYS A 24 -11.55 12.31 -10.83
C LYS A 24 -12.69 11.36 -10.50
N VAL A 25 -13.10 11.28 -9.23
CA VAL A 25 -14.22 10.44 -8.77
C VAL A 25 -15.06 11.19 -7.76
N GLN A 26 -16.32 10.79 -7.60
CA GLN A 26 -17.26 11.41 -6.65
C GLN A 26 -17.14 10.84 -5.23
N THR A 27 -16.58 9.63 -5.09
CA THR A 27 -16.48 8.91 -3.82
C THR A 27 -15.06 8.44 -3.58
N ASP A 28 -14.66 8.36 -2.31
CA ASP A 28 -13.39 7.81 -1.84
C ASP A 28 -13.52 6.33 -1.45
N ALA A 29 -14.60 5.65 -1.86
CA ALA A 29 -14.83 4.26 -1.54
C ALA A 29 -13.91 3.32 -2.34
N CYS A 30 -13.36 2.31 -1.66
CA CYS A 30 -12.56 1.25 -2.25
C CYS A 30 -13.41 0.45 -3.24
N TRP A 31 -12.85 0.15 -4.41
CA TRP A 31 -13.56 -0.56 -5.48
C TRP A 31 -13.94 -1.99 -5.11
N TYR A 32 -13.20 -2.60 -4.18
CA TYR A 32 -13.40 -3.98 -3.78
C TYR A 32 -14.35 -4.11 -2.57
N CYS A 33 -14.10 -3.33 -1.52
CA CYS A 33 -14.76 -3.53 -0.23
C CYS A 33 -15.63 -2.36 0.24
N ARG A 34 -15.67 -1.25 -0.51
CA ARG A 34 -16.44 -0.02 -0.22
C ARG A 34 -16.03 0.78 1.03
N GLU A 35 -15.03 0.34 1.79
CA GLU A 35 -14.39 1.13 2.84
C GLU A 35 -13.70 2.40 2.29
N THR A 36 -13.36 3.35 3.14
CA THR A 36 -12.61 4.55 2.70
C THR A 36 -11.21 4.18 2.19
N ASP A 37 -10.99 4.45 0.91
CA ASP A 37 -9.78 4.12 0.17
C ASP A 37 -8.65 5.12 0.41
N THR A 38 -8.09 5.04 1.62
CA THR A 38 -6.87 5.73 1.99
C THR A 38 -5.63 4.90 1.62
N PRO A 39 -4.45 5.53 1.45
CA PRO A 39 -3.20 4.79 1.30
C PRO A 39 -2.97 3.82 2.46
N SER A 40 -3.19 4.25 3.71
CA SER A 40 -3.01 3.38 4.88
C SER A 40 -3.95 2.17 4.86
N TYR A 41 -5.23 2.37 4.52
CA TYR A 41 -6.17 1.27 4.41
C TYR A 41 -5.75 0.30 3.30
N THR A 42 -5.52 0.80 2.10
CA THR A 42 -5.20 -0.05 0.95
C THR A 42 -3.88 -0.81 1.12
N LEU A 43 -2.86 -0.18 1.69
CA LEU A 43 -1.53 -0.77 1.78
C LEU A 43 -1.36 -1.72 2.98
N PHE A 44 -2.14 -1.56 4.06
CA PHE A 44 -1.92 -2.32 5.31
C PHE A 44 -3.17 -3.03 5.86
N VAL A 45 -4.36 -2.76 5.33
CA VAL A 45 -5.64 -3.31 5.87
C VAL A 45 -6.49 -3.99 4.80
N GLY A 46 -6.36 -3.57 3.54
CA GLY A 46 -7.20 -4.02 2.43
C GLY A 46 -7.21 -5.55 2.32
N ARG A 47 -8.42 -6.14 2.43
CA ARG A 47 -8.60 -7.60 2.45
C ARG A 47 -8.12 -8.28 1.17
N GLU A 48 -8.15 -7.55 0.07
CA GLU A 48 -7.73 -8.00 -1.25
C GLU A 48 -6.21 -8.25 -1.34
N TRP A 49 -5.45 -7.73 -0.38
CA TRP A 49 -3.99 -7.80 -0.35
C TRP A 49 -3.44 -8.68 0.78
N ILE A 50 -4.30 -9.36 1.54
CA ILE A 50 -3.89 -10.22 2.67
C ILE A 50 -2.79 -11.19 2.27
N ARG A 51 -2.97 -11.91 1.15
CA ARG A 51 -1.95 -12.88 0.70
C ARG A 51 -0.59 -12.24 0.41
N LEU A 52 -0.57 -11.06 -0.22
CA LEU A 52 0.70 -10.35 -0.46
C LEU A 52 1.29 -9.84 0.85
N GLY A 53 0.43 -9.41 1.79
CA GLY A 53 0.80 -9.07 3.16
C GLY A 53 1.49 -10.25 3.85
N ASP A 54 0.83 -11.41 3.93
CA ASP A 54 1.35 -12.62 4.56
C ASP A 54 2.70 -13.06 3.97
N GLU A 55 2.85 -13.01 2.64
CA GLU A 55 4.12 -13.32 1.94
C GLU A 55 5.24 -12.33 2.32
N THR A 56 4.89 -11.04 2.47
CA THR A 56 5.81 -10.00 2.92
C THR A 56 6.20 -10.21 4.38
N GLU A 57 5.22 -10.44 5.25
CA GLU A 57 5.41 -10.66 6.69
C GLU A 57 6.25 -11.92 6.95
N GLY A 58 6.05 -12.98 6.16
CA GLY A 58 6.90 -14.17 6.23
C GLY A 58 8.37 -13.89 5.84
N THR A 59 8.59 -12.97 4.90
CA THR A 59 9.94 -12.55 4.50
C THR A 59 10.59 -11.62 5.53
N VAL A 60 9.79 -10.71 6.10
CA VAL A 60 10.23 -9.71 7.08
C VAL A 60 10.41 -10.32 8.47
N GLY A 61 9.66 -11.37 8.79
CA GLY A 61 9.65 -12.02 10.11
C GLY A 61 8.81 -11.31 11.18
N GLU A 62 8.01 -10.30 10.78
CA GLU A 62 7.09 -9.58 11.66
C GLU A 62 5.92 -8.99 10.86
N THR A 63 4.80 -8.70 11.54
CA THR A 63 3.63 -8.06 10.95
C THR A 63 3.96 -6.66 10.43
N VAL A 64 3.55 -6.35 9.21
CA VAL A 64 3.82 -5.05 8.58
C VAL A 64 2.65 -4.10 8.85
N THR A 65 2.95 -2.98 9.51
CA THR A 65 1.98 -1.95 9.89
C THR A 65 2.42 -0.58 9.39
N VAL A 66 1.52 0.40 9.36
CA VAL A 66 1.89 1.75 8.96
C VAL A 66 2.90 2.38 9.94
N GLU A 67 2.85 1.98 11.22
CA GLU A 67 3.72 2.44 12.28
C GLU A 67 5.16 1.93 12.13
N ASN A 68 5.34 0.65 11.76
CA ASN A 68 6.66 0.04 11.65
C ASN A 68 7.25 0.07 10.22
N ALA A 69 6.45 0.34 9.18
CA ALA A 69 6.91 0.34 7.79
C ALA A 69 8.12 1.24 7.56
N LYS A 70 8.15 2.43 8.17
CA LYS A 70 9.30 3.35 8.09
C LYS A 70 10.57 2.74 8.66
N ARG A 71 10.47 2.04 9.80
CA ARG A 71 11.62 1.35 10.39
C ARG A 71 12.08 0.23 9.46
N LEU A 72 11.16 -0.62 9.02
CA LEU A 72 11.42 -1.78 8.15
C LEU A 72 12.16 -1.38 6.87
N ILE A 73 11.71 -0.31 6.22
CA ILE A 73 12.34 0.23 5.00
C ILE A 73 13.78 0.68 5.25
N ASN A 74 14.11 1.14 6.46
CA ASN A 74 15.44 1.69 6.77
C ASN A 74 16.37 0.71 7.47
N SER A 75 15.85 -0.34 8.11
CA SER A 75 16.64 -1.24 8.96
C SER A 75 17.24 -2.42 8.22
N ASP A 76 16.57 -2.93 7.19
CA ASP A 76 16.94 -4.19 6.55
C ASP A 76 16.68 -4.13 5.04
N VAL A 77 17.67 -4.54 4.24
CA VAL A 77 17.57 -4.51 2.78
C VAL A 77 16.52 -5.51 2.26
N VAL A 78 16.46 -6.70 2.85
CA VAL A 78 15.48 -7.74 2.52
C VAL A 78 14.07 -7.25 2.87
N ALA A 79 13.89 -6.69 4.07
CA ALA A 79 12.59 -6.15 4.46
C ALA A 79 12.15 -5.01 3.53
N ARG A 80 13.06 -4.09 3.22
CA ARG A 80 12.80 -2.99 2.29
C ARG A 80 12.41 -3.49 0.91
N GLU A 81 13.14 -4.47 0.36
CA GLU A 81 12.85 -5.02 -0.97
C GLU A 81 11.50 -5.74 -1.00
N ALA A 82 11.20 -6.53 0.02
CA ALA A 82 9.91 -7.21 0.16
C ALA A 82 8.75 -6.20 0.23
N LEU A 83 8.85 -5.19 1.11
CA LEU A 83 7.83 -4.14 1.21
C LEU A 83 7.68 -3.39 -0.12
N PHE A 84 8.77 -3.01 -0.78
CA PHE A 84 8.69 -2.28 -2.05
C PHE A 84 8.08 -3.11 -3.18
N ALA A 85 8.37 -4.41 -3.25
CA ALA A 85 7.74 -5.32 -4.20
C ALA A 85 6.23 -5.39 -3.98
N THR A 86 5.79 -5.53 -2.73
CA THR A 86 4.36 -5.60 -2.37
C THR A 86 3.64 -4.28 -2.65
N LEU A 87 4.19 -3.15 -2.23
CA LEU A 87 3.62 -1.83 -2.54
C LEU A 87 3.47 -1.64 -4.06
N LYS A 88 4.49 -2.02 -4.83
CA LYS A 88 4.44 -1.93 -6.29
C LYS A 88 3.34 -2.82 -6.88
N GLU A 89 3.16 -4.03 -6.37
CA GLU A 89 2.14 -4.95 -6.88
C GLU A 89 0.71 -4.45 -6.58
N ILE A 90 0.48 -3.94 -5.37
CA ILE A 90 -0.80 -3.30 -5.00
C ILE A 90 -1.10 -2.15 -5.96
N MET A 91 -0.12 -1.26 -6.17
CA MET A 91 -0.28 -0.09 -7.04
C MET A 91 -0.46 -0.41 -8.52
N ARG A 92 0.01 -1.58 -8.98
CA ARG A 92 -0.18 -2.04 -10.36
C ARG A 92 -1.57 -2.64 -10.59
N ARG A 93 -2.12 -3.29 -9.56
CA ARG A 93 -3.35 -4.07 -9.66
C ARG A 93 -4.60 -3.33 -9.23
N LYS A 94 -4.43 -2.27 -8.46
CA LYS A 94 -5.48 -1.33 -8.12
C LYS A 94 -5.57 -0.31 -9.25
#